data_AF-A0A3C1SLC9-F1
#
_entry.id   AF-A0A3C1SLC9-F1
#
_cell.length_a   1.000
_cell.length_b   1.000
_cell.length_c   1.000
_cell.angle_alpha   90.00
_cell.angle_beta   90.00
_cell.angle_gamma   90.00
#
_symmetry.space_group_name_H-M   'P 1'
#
loop_
_entity.id
_entity.type
_entity.pdbx_description
1 polymer ?
#
loop_
_entity_poly.entity_id
_entity_poly.type
_entity_poly.pdbx_seq_one_letter_code
_entity_poly.pdbx_strand_id
1 'polypeptide(L)'
;MTLKRIFSLLASTLFFLSLAVSQSIEEPVLLTEDDFLELIESLSQDIVEAEEVQTEEPVQDELLTEVEAKEINRKPLDIEGVDHALCQRFHNQYLTAHGRQQLVQALIDSAPYRPYIRQKLEEAGLPSVIQYLPIVESNYRIRAVSRSGAIGLWQFMENSMSPFLTKNAWYDERYDPWKSTDAAIAKLKDNYQMFNDWALALAAYNCGAGAMRRILSRNKGKDFWYLAEHNLLSQQSALYVPKLLAIADLVENAEYYGLDDVTKANHLIDGTAIESFDYVTVAGMFSINQIANLTGIDKETVTRLNPALFRNCTPAGAKYQLRLPAGKAEEAEEALKDAGVATDALIYTVSQGDTLWGISRKYGVTVADLCEVNNIKENGILSIGQKVIVPIFK
;
A
#
# COMPACT_ATOMS: atom_id res chain seq x y z
N MET A 1 15.65 21.21 21.66
CA MET A 1 15.58 20.49 20.38
C MET A 1 15.31 21.54 19.30
N THR A 2 16.34 21.92 18.56
CA THR A 2 16.44 23.21 17.85
C THR A 2 15.89 23.17 16.42
N LEU A 3 15.34 24.31 15.97
CA LEU A 3 14.81 24.67 14.64
C LEU A 3 15.59 24.15 13.41
N LYS A 4 16.83 23.67 13.58
CA LYS A 4 17.69 23.12 12.52
C LYS A 4 17.18 21.82 11.88
N ARG A 5 16.22 21.11 12.48
CA ARG A 5 15.62 19.91 11.86
C ARG A 5 14.43 20.20 10.93
N ILE A 6 13.79 21.37 11.05
CA ILE A 6 12.65 21.76 10.21
C ILE A 6 13.12 22.32 8.85
N PHE A 7 14.27 23.01 8.82
CA PHE A 7 14.88 23.52 7.58
C PHE A 7 15.40 22.44 6.61
N SER A 8 15.59 21.19 7.06
CA SER A 8 16.14 20.14 6.20
C SER A 8 15.08 19.35 5.40
N LEU A 9 13.80 19.48 5.73
CA LEU A 9 12.72 18.80 5.00
C LEU A 9 12.00 19.71 4.00
N LEU A 10 11.95 21.03 4.23
CA LEU A 10 11.20 21.96 3.37
C LEU A 10 11.97 22.43 2.12
N ALA A 11 13.29 22.25 2.06
CA ALA A 11 14.09 22.61 0.88
C ALA A 11 14.03 21.59 -0.27
N SER A 12 13.41 20.42 -0.05
CA SER A 12 13.35 19.33 -1.03
C SER A 12 12.06 19.33 -1.86
N THR A 13 11.03 20.04 -1.41
CA THR A 13 9.69 20.06 -2.04
C THR A 13 9.46 21.25 -2.98
N LEU A 14 10.28 22.30 -2.95
CA LEU A 14 10.11 23.50 -3.80
C LEU A 14 10.84 23.46 -5.15
N PHE A 15 11.49 22.34 -5.52
CA PHE A 15 12.19 22.23 -6.81
C PHE A 15 11.36 21.58 -7.94
N PHE A 16 10.12 21.14 -7.68
CA PHE A 16 9.31 20.39 -8.66
C PHE A 16 8.14 21.15 -9.29
N LEU A 17 8.05 22.47 -9.13
CA LEU A 17 7.16 23.32 -9.92
C LEU A 17 7.96 24.16 -10.92
N SER A 18 8.60 23.49 -11.88
CA SER A 18 8.93 24.10 -13.17
C SER A 18 9.35 23.00 -14.14
N LEU A 19 8.42 22.55 -14.99
CA LEU A 19 8.65 22.24 -16.41
C LEU A 19 7.38 21.64 -17.02
N ALA A 20 6.48 22.50 -17.48
CA ALA A 20 5.72 22.31 -18.72
C ALA A 20 4.86 23.54 -19.06
N VAL A 21 5.46 24.68 -19.41
CA VAL A 21 4.89 25.58 -20.44
C VAL A 21 6.06 26.26 -21.15
N SER A 22 6.16 26.04 -22.45
CA SER A 22 7.04 26.80 -23.33
C SER A 22 6.38 28.13 -23.68
N GLN A 23 6.89 29.24 -23.16
CA GLN A 23 6.91 30.57 -23.79
C GLN A 23 7.65 31.59 -22.90
N SER A 24 8.55 32.38 -23.51
CA SER A 24 9.30 33.55 -23.00
C SER A 24 9.99 33.44 -21.63
N ILE A 25 11.32 33.41 -21.63
CA ILE A 25 12.17 33.53 -20.44
C ILE A 25 12.15 34.99 -19.98
N GLU A 26 11.37 35.30 -18.94
CA GLU A 26 11.66 36.41 -18.03
C GLU A 26 12.61 35.91 -16.92
N GLU A 27 13.56 36.76 -16.49
CA GLU A 27 14.56 36.42 -15.48
C GLU A 27 13.89 35.96 -14.16
N PRO A 28 14.46 34.95 -13.47
CA PRO A 28 13.88 34.46 -12.22
C PRO A 28 13.95 35.55 -11.14
N VAL A 29 12.78 35.97 -10.65
CA VAL A 29 12.65 36.86 -9.50
C VAL A 29 13.12 36.11 -8.24
N LEU A 30 14.13 36.65 -7.56
CA LEU A 30 14.58 36.19 -6.24
C LEU A 30 13.50 36.58 -5.22
N LEU A 31 12.77 35.58 -4.72
CA LEU A 31 11.84 35.73 -3.61
C LEU A 31 12.61 36.15 -2.35
N THR A 32 12.10 37.15 -1.64
CA THR A 32 12.65 37.58 -0.36
C THR A 32 12.31 36.58 0.75
N GLU A 33 13.00 36.62 1.90
CA GLU A 33 12.69 35.75 3.03
C GLU A 33 11.23 35.90 3.50
N ASP A 34 10.65 37.10 3.37
CA ASP A 34 9.26 37.37 3.73
C ASP A 34 8.28 36.73 2.72
N ASP A 35 8.56 36.78 1.41
CA ASP A 35 7.74 36.09 0.38
C ASP A 35 7.78 34.56 0.53
N PHE A 36 8.92 34.03 0.98
CA PHE A 36 9.10 32.60 1.24
C PHE A 36 8.36 32.14 2.51
N LEU A 37 8.25 33.02 3.51
CA LEU A 37 7.48 32.76 4.73
C LEU A 37 5.97 32.81 4.44
N GLU A 38 5.48 33.76 3.64
CA GLU A 38 4.07 33.79 3.18
C GLU A 38 3.70 32.53 2.37
N LEU A 39 4.59 32.06 1.50
CA LEU A 39 4.37 30.83 0.72
C LEU A 39 4.39 29.57 1.60
N ILE A 40 5.25 29.52 2.62
CA ILE A 40 5.22 28.43 3.61
C ILE A 40 3.96 28.51 4.45
N GLU A 41 3.48 29.70 4.81
CA GLU A 41 2.27 29.88 5.60
C GLU A 41 1.02 29.45 4.78
N SER A 42 0.95 29.80 3.49
CA SER A 42 -0.11 29.34 2.58
C SER A 42 -0.06 27.82 2.33
N LEU A 43 1.11 27.26 2.06
CA LEU A 43 1.28 25.81 1.89
C LEU A 43 1.06 25.05 3.19
N SER A 44 1.35 25.65 4.35
CA SER A 44 1.04 25.07 5.65
C SER A 44 -0.45 25.09 5.96
N GLN A 45 -1.20 26.09 5.47
CA GLN A 45 -2.66 26.10 5.54
C GLN A 45 -3.26 25.03 4.61
N ASP A 46 -2.74 24.88 3.39
CA ASP A 46 -3.17 23.84 2.44
C ASP A 46 -2.81 22.42 2.93
N ILE A 47 -1.67 22.25 3.62
CA ILE A 47 -1.25 20.98 4.24
C ILE A 47 -2.06 20.70 5.51
N VAL A 48 -2.40 21.71 6.31
CA VAL A 48 -3.29 21.55 7.47
C VAL A 48 -4.71 21.19 7.03
N GLU A 49 -5.20 21.72 5.90
CA GLU A 49 -6.46 21.29 5.28
C GLU A 49 -6.41 19.87 4.70
N ALA A 50 -5.23 19.37 4.30
CA ALA A 50 -5.03 17.99 3.81
C ALA A 50 -4.67 16.97 4.92
N GLU A 51 -4.16 17.41 6.08
CA GLU A 51 -3.75 16.59 7.23
C GLU A 51 -4.82 16.43 8.31
N GLU A 52 -5.98 17.07 8.16
CA GLU A 52 -7.20 16.55 8.77
C GLU A 52 -7.59 15.25 8.05
N VAL A 53 -7.00 14.12 8.48
CA VAL A 53 -7.90 13.01 8.81
C VAL A 53 -8.75 13.57 9.93
N GLN A 54 -9.85 14.20 9.53
CA GLN A 54 -10.95 14.45 10.42
C GLN A 54 -11.10 13.14 11.19
N THR A 55 -10.91 13.19 12.51
CA THR A 55 -11.91 12.52 13.32
C THR A 55 -13.20 13.15 12.84
N GLU A 56 -13.82 12.58 11.80
CA GLU A 56 -15.05 13.10 11.24
C GLU A 56 -15.95 13.21 12.46
N GLU A 57 -16.19 14.45 12.89
CA GLU A 57 -17.41 14.73 13.60
C GLU A 57 -18.49 14.06 12.74
N PRO A 58 -19.36 13.23 13.32
CA PRO A 58 -20.29 12.46 12.54
C PRO A 58 -21.00 13.44 11.62
N VAL A 59 -20.69 13.35 10.32
CA VAL A 59 -21.47 14.04 9.31
C VAL A 59 -22.88 13.59 9.63
N GLN A 60 -23.78 14.54 9.90
CA GLN A 60 -25.21 14.26 9.98
C GLN A 60 -25.68 13.91 8.57
N ASP A 61 -25.17 12.79 8.07
CA ASP A 61 -25.54 12.18 6.82
C ASP A 61 -26.78 11.37 7.17
N GLU A 62 -27.94 11.93 6.81
CA GLU A 62 -29.20 11.23 7.00
C GLU A 62 -29.07 9.86 6.33
N LEU A 63 -29.45 8.80 7.06
CA LEU A 63 -29.64 7.49 6.42
C LEU A 63 -30.52 7.72 5.20
N LEU A 64 -30.01 7.33 4.04
CA LEU A 64 -30.83 7.32 2.84
C LEU A 64 -31.99 6.38 3.15
N THR A 65 -33.18 6.96 3.25
CA THR A 65 -34.46 6.41 3.71
C THR A 65 -34.65 4.92 3.38
N GLU A 66 -35.28 4.21 4.32
CA GLU A 66 -35.68 2.78 4.31
C GLU A 66 -35.25 2.04 3.05
N VAL A 67 -34.11 1.35 3.16
CA VAL A 67 -33.76 0.28 2.24
C VAL A 67 -34.87 -0.76 2.30
N GLU A 68 -35.86 -0.64 1.41
CA GLU A 68 -36.90 -1.65 1.25
C GLU A 68 -36.22 -2.87 0.64
N ALA A 69 -36.02 -3.89 1.47
CA ALA A 69 -35.51 -5.17 1.04
C ALA A 69 -36.34 -5.67 -0.15
N LYS A 70 -35.71 -5.87 -1.31
CA LYS A 70 -36.39 -6.47 -2.47
C LYS A 70 -36.86 -7.88 -2.11
N GLU A 71 -37.86 -8.42 -2.82
CA GLU A 71 -38.30 -9.83 -2.72
C GLU A 71 -37.25 -10.81 -3.28
N ILE A 72 -36.01 -10.68 -2.82
CA ILE A 72 -34.85 -11.50 -3.16
C ILE A 72 -34.34 -12.08 -1.83
N ASN A 73 -33.85 -13.32 -1.84
CA ASN A 73 -33.28 -13.91 -0.64
C ASN A 73 -31.89 -13.32 -0.37
N ARG A 74 -31.67 -12.76 0.83
CA ARG A 74 -30.33 -12.39 1.31
C ARG A 74 -29.44 -13.64 1.35
N LYS A 75 -28.32 -13.59 0.64
CA LYS A 75 -27.30 -14.62 0.59
C LYS A 75 -26.53 -14.64 1.92
N PRO A 76 -26.36 -15.80 2.57
CA PRO A 76 -25.54 -15.92 3.77
C PRO A 76 -24.05 -15.72 3.44
N LEU A 77 -23.30 -15.17 4.40
CA LEU A 77 -21.85 -15.05 4.32
C LEU A 77 -21.15 -16.32 4.80
N ASP A 78 -19.93 -16.53 4.31
CA ASP A 78 -19.05 -17.66 4.62
C ASP A 78 -18.49 -17.61 6.05
N ILE A 79 -18.66 -16.48 6.75
CA ILE A 79 -18.30 -16.27 8.15
C ILE A 79 -19.56 -15.78 8.89
N GLU A 80 -19.89 -16.43 9.99
CA GLU A 80 -21.06 -16.10 10.81
C GLU A 80 -20.89 -14.79 11.60
N GLY A 81 -22.02 -14.24 12.07
CA GLY A 81 -22.05 -13.09 12.98
C GLY A 81 -22.32 -11.74 12.32
N VAL A 82 -22.70 -11.71 11.04
CA VAL A 82 -23.12 -10.48 10.35
C VAL A 82 -24.32 -9.81 11.03
N ASP A 83 -25.23 -10.58 11.64
CA ASP A 83 -26.41 -10.07 12.32
C ASP A 83 -26.11 -9.53 13.74
N HIS A 84 -24.85 -9.60 14.19
CA HIS A 84 -24.44 -9.09 15.48
C HIS A 84 -24.60 -7.56 15.56
N ALA A 85 -25.02 -7.02 16.71
CA ALA A 85 -25.31 -5.59 16.87
C ALA A 85 -24.10 -4.67 16.55
N LEU A 86 -22.88 -5.17 16.72
CA LEU A 86 -21.65 -4.44 16.38
C LEU A 86 -21.52 -4.16 14.87
N CYS A 87 -22.08 -5.03 14.01
CA CYS A 87 -22.06 -4.90 12.55
C CYS A 87 -23.04 -3.83 12.07
N GLN A 88 -24.19 -3.68 12.75
CA GLN A 88 -25.25 -2.74 12.38
C GLN A 88 -24.77 -1.29 12.28
N ARG A 89 -23.83 -0.88 13.13
CA ARG A 89 -23.23 0.46 13.05
C ARG A 89 -22.57 0.71 11.68
N PHE A 90 -21.88 -0.30 11.15
CA PHE A 90 -21.12 -0.21 9.91
C PHE A 90 -22.03 -0.36 8.71
N HIS A 91 -23.07 -1.19 8.84
CA HIS A 91 -24.16 -1.23 7.88
C HIS A 91 -24.75 0.18 7.70
N ASN A 92 -25.16 0.82 8.79
CA ASN A 92 -25.69 2.19 8.75
C ASN A 92 -24.68 3.20 8.20
N GLN A 93 -23.40 3.10 8.60
CA GLN A 93 -22.34 3.97 8.07
C GLN A 93 -22.24 3.88 6.54
N TYR A 94 -22.24 2.68 5.97
CA TYR A 94 -22.10 2.49 4.51
C TYR A 94 -23.42 2.68 3.75
N LEU A 95 -24.55 2.85 4.44
CA LEU A 95 -25.84 3.25 3.84
C LEU A 95 -26.02 4.76 3.74
N THR A 96 -25.19 5.57 4.41
CA THR A 96 -25.22 7.01 4.21
C THR A 96 -24.67 7.38 2.82
N ALA A 97 -24.97 8.57 2.31
CA ALA A 97 -24.52 8.98 0.98
C ALA A 97 -22.99 8.95 0.87
N HIS A 98 -22.31 9.49 1.88
CA HIS A 98 -20.86 9.52 1.95
C HIS A 98 -20.25 8.10 2.06
N GLY A 99 -20.76 7.28 3.00
CA GLY A 99 -20.27 5.92 3.18
C GLY A 99 -20.46 5.06 1.93
N ARG A 100 -21.62 5.17 1.27
CA ARG A 100 -21.89 4.44 0.03
C ARG A 100 -20.96 4.87 -1.09
N GLN A 101 -20.69 6.16 -1.24
CA GLN A 101 -19.72 6.67 -2.21
C GLN A 101 -18.31 6.11 -1.95
N GLN A 102 -17.87 6.07 -0.69
CA GLN A 102 -16.59 5.46 -0.32
C GLN A 102 -16.54 3.97 -0.70
N LEU A 103 -17.60 3.21 -0.41
CA LEU A 103 -17.69 1.79 -0.75
C LEU A 103 -17.63 1.56 -2.26
N VAL A 104 -18.41 2.33 -3.03
CA VAL A 104 -18.40 2.28 -4.51
C VAL A 104 -17.00 2.57 -5.05
N GLN A 105 -16.32 3.60 -4.56
CA GLN A 105 -14.97 3.92 -4.99
C GLN A 105 -13.98 2.79 -4.65
N ALA A 106 -14.07 2.21 -3.45
CA ALA A 106 -13.21 1.09 -3.07
C ALA A 106 -13.45 -0.15 -3.96
N LEU A 107 -14.69 -0.40 -4.41
CA LEU A 107 -14.99 -1.48 -5.35
C LEU A 107 -14.41 -1.20 -6.75
N ILE A 108 -14.44 0.05 -7.22
CA ILE A 108 -13.78 0.47 -8.48
C ILE A 108 -12.26 0.27 -8.37
N ASP A 109 -11.65 0.77 -7.30
CA ASP A 109 -10.20 0.67 -7.06
C ASP A 109 -9.76 -0.80 -6.90
N SER A 110 -10.67 -1.67 -6.46
CA SER A 110 -10.40 -3.11 -6.33
C SER A 110 -10.34 -3.86 -7.65
N ALA A 111 -10.96 -3.35 -8.72
CA ALA A 111 -11.20 -4.11 -9.94
C ALA A 111 -9.93 -4.73 -10.57
N PRO A 112 -8.76 -4.07 -10.58
CA PRO A 112 -7.53 -4.66 -11.11
C PRO A 112 -6.98 -5.84 -10.29
N TYR A 113 -7.30 -5.92 -8.99
CA TYR A 113 -6.65 -6.85 -8.05
C TYR A 113 -7.60 -7.92 -7.51
N ARG A 114 -8.89 -7.60 -7.38
CA ARG A 114 -9.89 -8.48 -6.75
C ARG A 114 -10.08 -9.82 -7.49
N PRO A 115 -9.98 -9.92 -8.83
CA PRO A 115 -9.99 -11.22 -9.52
C PRO A 115 -8.88 -12.16 -9.05
N TYR A 116 -7.64 -11.65 -8.93
CA TYR A 116 -6.50 -12.41 -8.41
C TYR A 116 -6.73 -12.82 -6.94
N ILE A 117 -7.23 -11.90 -6.12
CA ILE A 117 -7.54 -12.19 -4.70
C ILE A 117 -8.59 -13.31 -4.59
N ARG A 118 -9.68 -13.25 -5.37
CA ARG A 118 -10.72 -14.29 -5.38
C ARG A 118 -10.14 -15.66 -5.73
N GLN A 119 -9.35 -15.73 -6.80
CA GLN A 119 -8.69 -16.97 -7.21
C GLN A 119 -7.78 -17.50 -6.09
N LYS A 120 -6.96 -16.66 -5.47
CA LYS A 120 -6.04 -17.09 -4.41
C LYS A 120 -6.75 -17.53 -3.14
N LEU A 121 -7.88 -16.91 -2.79
CA LEU A 121 -8.71 -17.36 -1.67
C LEU A 121 -9.34 -18.73 -1.96
N GLU A 122 -9.86 -18.93 -3.17
CA GLU A 122 -10.42 -20.22 -3.60
C GLU A 122 -9.35 -21.33 -3.60
N GLU A 123 -8.18 -21.09 -4.22
CA GLU A 123 -7.05 -22.02 -4.23
C GLU A 123 -6.58 -22.41 -2.82
N ALA A 124 -6.66 -21.47 -1.88
CA ALA A 124 -6.25 -21.69 -0.49
C ALA A 124 -7.37 -22.24 0.41
N GLY A 125 -8.61 -22.34 -0.08
CA GLY A 125 -9.78 -22.76 0.69
C GLY A 125 -10.18 -21.78 1.79
N LEU A 126 -9.97 -20.48 1.57
CA LEU A 126 -10.28 -19.41 2.52
C LEU A 126 -11.68 -18.80 2.25
N PRO A 127 -12.37 -18.26 3.28
CA PRO A 127 -13.64 -17.57 3.12
C PRO A 127 -13.59 -16.43 2.09
N SER A 128 -14.57 -16.37 1.20
CA SER A 128 -14.64 -15.35 0.14
C SER A 128 -14.79 -13.94 0.70
N VAL A 129 -15.37 -13.79 1.91
CA VAL A 129 -15.49 -12.53 2.66
C VAL A 129 -14.15 -11.80 2.82
N ILE A 130 -13.03 -12.54 2.88
CA ILE A 130 -11.68 -11.98 3.04
C ILE A 130 -11.30 -11.07 1.86
N GLN A 131 -11.93 -11.24 0.68
CA GLN A 131 -11.72 -10.35 -0.45
C GLN A 131 -12.04 -8.89 -0.10
N TYR A 132 -12.89 -8.61 0.89
CA TYR A 132 -13.26 -7.24 1.29
C TYR A 132 -12.35 -6.65 2.36
N LEU A 133 -11.40 -7.42 2.89
CA LEU A 133 -10.47 -6.96 3.91
C LEU A 133 -9.59 -5.78 3.44
N PRO A 134 -9.12 -5.71 2.18
CA PRO A 134 -8.42 -4.52 1.70
C PRO A 134 -9.28 -3.24 1.67
N ILE A 135 -10.62 -3.33 1.67
CA ILE A 135 -11.48 -2.16 1.87
C ILE A 135 -11.30 -1.64 3.30
N VAL A 136 -11.34 -2.53 4.29
CA VAL A 136 -11.15 -2.19 5.71
C VAL A 136 -9.76 -1.59 5.97
N GLU A 137 -8.73 -2.13 5.33
CA GLU A 137 -7.33 -1.76 5.55
C GLU A 137 -6.90 -0.49 4.82
N SER A 138 -7.21 -0.38 3.52
CA SER A 138 -6.62 0.66 2.67
C SER A 138 -7.61 1.31 1.69
N ASN A 139 -8.89 0.92 1.72
CA ASN A 139 -9.82 1.19 0.62
C ASN A 139 -9.25 0.74 -0.75
N TYR A 140 -8.60 -0.42 -0.78
CA TYR A 140 -7.93 -0.96 -1.96
C TYR A 140 -6.76 -0.13 -2.53
N ARG A 141 -6.22 0.83 -1.76
CA ARG A 141 -5.11 1.69 -2.21
C ARG A 141 -3.75 1.01 -1.99
N ILE A 142 -3.06 0.65 -3.07
CA ILE A 142 -1.75 -0.04 -3.01
C ILE A 142 -0.63 0.83 -2.43
N ARG A 143 -0.78 2.16 -2.40
CA ARG A 143 0.20 3.11 -1.83
C ARG A 143 -0.18 3.64 -0.44
N ALA A 144 -1.22 3.10 0.19
CA ALA A 144 -1.66 3.55 1.51
C ALA A 144 -0.55 3.37 2.56
N VAL A 145 -0.38 4.38 3.42
CA VAL A 145 0.52 4.35 4.56
C VAL A 145 -0.24 4.82 5.79
N SER A 146 -0.37 3.98 6.82
CA SER A 146 -1.00 4.40 8.08
C SER A 146 -0.05 5.21 8.95
N ARG A 147 -0.61 5.93 9.92
CA ARG A 147 0.14 6.66 10.95
C ARG A 147 1.12 5.77 11.73
N SER A 148 0.82 4.48 11.85
CA SER A 148 1.66 3.49 12.55
C SER A 148 2.71 2.84 11.63
N GLY A 149 2.73 3.17 10.34
CA GLY A 149 3.70 2.64 9.37
C GLY A 149 3.28 1.33 8.69
N ALA A 150 2.01 0.95 8.75
CA ALA A 150 1.45 -0.12 7.92
C ALA A 150 1.36 0.34 6.47
N ILE A 151 1.74 -0.53 5.52
CA ILE A 151 1.87 -0.16 4.10
C ILE A 151 1.04 -1.06 3.20
N GLY A 152 0.48 -0.43 2.16
CA GLY A 152 -0.07 -1.05 0.98
C GLY A 152 -1.46 -1.62 1.15
N LEU A 153 -1.85 -2.43 0.17
CA LEU A 153 -3.19 -2.96 -0.01
C LEU A 153 -3.72 -3.66 1.26
N TRP A 154 -2.86 -4.47 1.88
CA TRP A 154 -3.16 -5.30 3.04
C TRP A 154 -2.63 -4.72 4.37
N GLN A 155 -2.14 -3.47 4.36
CA GLN A 155 -1.60 -2.76 5.51
C GLN A 155 -0.64 -3.62 6.36
N PHE A 156 0.40 -4.15 5.74
CA PHE A 156 1.42 -4.89 6.47
C PHE A 156 2.29 -3.95 7.31
N MET A 157 2.36 -4.23 8.61
CA MET A 157 3.41 -3.66 9.48
C MET A 157 4.75 -4.31 9.17
N GLU A 158 5.84 -3.55 9.29
CA GLU A 158 7.20 -4.05 9.05
C GLU A 158 7.54 -5.28 9.91
N ASN A 159 7.20 -5.24 11.20
CA ASN A 159 7.42 -6.35 12.13
C ASN A 159 6.52 -7.59 11.85
N SER A 160 5.61 -7.48 10.88
CA SER A 160 4.65 -8.52 10.48
C SER A 160 4.90 -9.04 9.06
N MET A 161 5.97 -8.57 8.41
CA MET A 161 6.35 -9.00 7.06
C MET A 161 6.94 -10.41 7.04
N SER A 162 7.83 -10.74 7.98
CA SER A 162 8.53 -12.03 7.98
C SER A 162 7.59 -13.19 8.34
N PRO A 163 7.69 -14.36 7.68
CA PRO A 163 8.61 -14.71 6.59
C PRO A 163 8.07 -14.41 5.17
N PHE A 164 6.95 -13.69 5.06
CA PHE A 164 6.14 -13.59 3.83
C PHE A 164 6.62 -12.53 2.83
N LEU A 165 7.09 -11.38 3.32
CA LEU A 165 7.47 -10.23 2.50
C LEU A 165 8.87 -9.74 2.88
N THR A 166 9.55 -9.17 1.88
CA THR A 166 10.89 -8.60 2.01
C THR A 166 10.86 -7.11 1.71
N LYS A 167 11.73 -6.37 2.38
CA LYS A 167 12.07 -4.99 2.01
C LYS A 167 13.57 -4.74 2.13
N ASN A 168 14.05 -3.76 1.37
CA ASN A 168 15.38 -3.15 1.47
C ASN A 168 15.34 -1.76 0.78
N ALA A 169 16.50 -1.14 0.58
CA ALA A 169 16.66 0.17 -0.05
C ALA A 169 16.05 0.32 -1.44
N TRP A 170 15.85 -0.79 -2.15
CA TRP A 170 15.42 -0.80 -3.54
C TRP A 170 13.93 -1.07 -3.68
N TYR A 171 13.39 -1.89 -2.79
CA TYR A 171 11.99 -2.30 -2.88
C TYR A 171 11.38 -2.63 -1.53
N ASP A 172 10.05 -2.49 -1.47
CA ASP A 172 9.24 -2.88 -0.33
C ASP A 172 8.01 -3.62 -0.84
N GLU A 173 8.00 -4.94 -0.64
CA GLU A 173 6.96 -5.82 -1.18
C GLU A 173 5.58 -5.60 -0.54
N ARG A 174 5.47 -4.73 0.47
CA ARG A 174 4.17 -4.30 0.99
C ARG A 174 3.37 -3.46 -0.01
N TYR A 175 4.05 -2.75 -0.91
CA TYR A 175 3.41 -2.02 -2.02
C TYR A 175 2.96 -2.95 -3.16
N ASP A 176 3.36 -4.23 -3.13
CA ASP A 176 3.07 -5.21 -4.16
C ASP A 176 1.73 -5.89 -3.93
N PRO A 177 0.65 -5.57 -4.67
CA PRO A 177 -0.67 -6.11 -4.37
C PRO A 177 -0.76 -7.63 -4.60
N TRP A 178 0.09 -8.22 -5.44
CA TRP A 178 0.09 -9.67 -5.67
C TRP A 178 0.87 -10.40 -4.58
N LYS A 179 2.11 -9.97 -4.28
CA LYS A 179 2.90 -10.58 -3.21
C LYS A 179 2.27 -10.37 -1.84
N SER A 180 1.76 -9.17 -1.57
CA SER A 180 1.09 -8.89 -0.29
C SER A 180 -0.25 -9.63 -0.15
N THR A 181 -0.93 -9.98 -1.26
CA THR A 181 -2.09 -10.89 -1.23
C THR A 181 -1.68 -12.30 -0.82
N ASP A 182 -0.65 -12.87 -1.47
CA ASP A 182 -0.16 -14.20 -1.12
C ASP A 182 0.29 -14.25 0.35
N ALA A 183 0.96 -13.19 0.82
CA ALA A 183 1.36 -13.02 2.21
C ALA A 183 0.17 -12.91 3.18
N ALA A 184 -0.85 -12.11 2.84
CA ALA A 184 -2.04 -11.95 3.68
C ALA A 184 -2.79 -13.27 3.85
N ILE A 185 -2.96 -14.02 2.76
CA ILE A 185 -3.57 -15.35 2.75
C ILE A 185 -2.79 -16.32 3.62
N ALA A 186 -1.45 -16.37 3.48
CA ALA A 186 -0.60 -17.22 4.30
C ALA A 186 -0.72 -16.87 5.80
N LYS A 187 -0.67 -15.58 6.13
CA LYS A 187 -0.83 -15.09 7.52
C LYS A 187 -2.21 -15.38 8.10
N LEU A 188 -3.29 -15.21 7.33
CA LEU A 188 -4.65 -15.52 7.75
C LEU A 188 -4.84 -17.03 7.95
N LYS A 189 -4.22 -17.85 7.11
CA LYS A 189 -4.18 -19.31 7.28
C LYS A 189 -3.46 -19.71 8.56
N ASP A 190 -2.30 -19.11 8.87
CA ASP A 190 -1.58 -19.35 10.13
C ASP A 190 -2.42 -18.93 11.35
N ASN A 191 -3.08 -17.78 11.27
CA ASN A 191 -4.00 -17.31 12.31
C ASN A 191 -5.15 -18.29 12.51
N TYR A 192 -5.78 -18.77 11.43
CA TYR A 192 -6.87 -19.74 11.51
C TYR A 192 -6.39 -21.07 12.10
N GLN A 193 -5.21 -21.56 11.71
CA GLN A 193 -4.62 -22.76 12.33
C GLN A 193 -4.38 -22.59 13.83
N MET A 194 -4.05 -21.37 14.28
CA MET A 194 -3.79 -21.07 15.68
C MET A 194 -5.06 -20.96 16.53
N PHE A 195 -6.13 -20.37 15.98
CA PHE A 195 -7.33 -20.04 16.74
C PHE A 195 -8.55 -20.90 16.40
N ASN A 196 -8.52 -21.61 15.28
CA ASN A 196 -9.58 -22.47 14.75
C ASN A 196 -10.96 -21.77 14.69
N ASP A 197 -10.94 -20.48 14.40
CA ASP A 197 -12.11 -19.61 14.33
C ASP A 197 -11.77 -18.40 13.45
N TRP A 198 -12.61 -18.10 12.46
CA TRP A 198 -12.31 -17.04 11.50
C TRP A 198 -12.39 -15.64 12.10
N ALA A 199 -13.32 -15.38 13.01
CA ALA A 199 -13.44 -14.08 13.66
C ALA A 199 -12.22 -13.80 14.55
N LEU A 200 -11.76 -14.80 15.31
CA LEU A 200 -10.50 -14.70 16.06
C LEU A 200 -9.29 -14.56 15.14
N ALA A 201 -9.24 -15.28 14.02
CA ALA A 201 -8.14 -15.21 13.06
C ALA A 201 -8.01 -13.83 12.39
N LEU A 202 -9.14 -13.23 12.02
CA LEU A 202 -9.22 -11.88 11.47
C LEU A 202 -8.88 -10.83 12.53
N ALA A 203 -9.42 -10.93 13.74
CA ALA A 203 -9.06 -10.03 14.83
C ALA A 203 -7.56 -10.11 15.19
N ALA A 204 -6.96 -11.30 15.09
CA ALA A 204 -5.54 -11.52 15.25
C ALA A 204 -4.68 -10.96 14.10
N TYR A 205 -5.26 -10.78 12.90
CA TYR A 205 -4.58 -10.07 11.81
C TYR A 205 -4.35 -8.61 12.20
N ASN A 206 -5.38 -7.97 12.77
CA ASN A 206 -5.32 -6.58 13.22
C ASN A 206 -4.48 -6.37 14.50
N CYS A 207 -4.74 -7.14 15.57
CA CYS A 207 -4.04 -6.95 16.86
C CYS A 207 -2.71 -7.72 16.98
N GLY A 208 -2.42 -8.60 16.03
CA GLY A 208 -1.32 -9.56 16.09
C GLY A 208 -1.66 -10.84 16.86
N ALA A 209 -1.31 -11.99 16.28
CA ALA A 209 -1.55 -13.32 16.86
C ALA A 209 -0.97 -13.49 18.28
N GLY A 210 0.19 -12.88 18.56
CA GLY A 210 0.78 -12.90 19.88
C GLY A 210 -0.07 -12.18 20.94
N ALA A 211 -0.73 -11.08 20.58
CA ALA A 211 -1.65 -10.38 21.48
C ALA A 211 -2.94 -11.17 21.68
N MET A 212 -3.54 -11.67 20.59
CA MET A 212 -4.74 -12.50 20.66
C MET A 212 -4.53 -13.74 21.54
N ARG A 213 -3.40 -14.44 21.38
CA ARG A 213 -3.04 -15.59 22.24
C ARG A 213 -2.95 -15.25 23.73
N ARG A 214 -2.43 -14.06 24.08
CA ARG A 214 -2.37 -13.60 25.48
C ARG A 214 -3.76 -13.27 26.03
N ILE A 215 -4.66 -12.78 25.19
CA ILE A 215 -6.06 -12.49 25.58
C ILE A 215 -6.80 -13.80 25.81
N LEU A 216 -6.72 -14.75 24.87
CA LEU A 216 -7.39 -16.05 24.97
C LEU A 216 -6.85 -16.93 26.11
N SER A 217 -5.57 -16.84 26.44
CA SER A 217 -5.02 -17.61 27.58
C SER A 217 -5.64 -17.22 28.93
N ARG A 218 -6.08 -15.96 29.06
CA ARG A 218 -6.80 -15.43 30.23
C ARG A 218 -8.31 -15.61 30.14
N ASN A 219 -8.84 -15.89 28.95
CA ASN A 219 -10.27 -15.95 28.64
C ASN A 219 -10.58 -17.25 27.87
N LYS A 220 -10.31 -18.41 28.52
CA LYS A 220 -10.43 -19.73 27.88
C LYS A 220 -11.87 -19.99 27.41
N GLY A 221 -12.01 -20.48 26.18
CA GLY A 221 -13.31 -20.83 25.59
C GLY A 221 -14.18 -19.63 25.20
N LYS A 222 -13.62 -18.42 25.19
CA LYS A 222 -14.31 -17.21 24.73
C LYS A 222 -14.02 -16.98 23.24
N ASP A 223 -15.09 -16.71 22.50
CA ASP A 223 -15.03 -16.38 21.08
C ASP A 223 -14.73 -14.89 20.87
N PHE A 224 -14.62 -14.48 19.61
CA PHE A 224 -14.39 -13.08 19.26
C PHE A 224 -15.46 -12.14 19.83
N TRP A 225 -16.73 -12.51 19.69
CA TRP A 225 -17.87 -11.66 20.06
C TRP A 225 -17.87 -11.37 21.56
N TYR A 226 -17.66 -12.39 22.40
CA TYR A 226 -17.51 -12.20 23.84
C TYR A 226 -16.36 -11.24 24.16
N LEU A 227 -15.19 -11.42 23.51
CA LEU A 227 -14.03 -10.55 23.75
C LEU A 227 -14.28 -9.09 23.35
N ALA A 228 -15.00 -8.88 22.24
CA ALA A 228 -15.34 -7.55 21.74
C ALA A 228 -16.34 -6.84 22.67
N GLU A 229 -17.41 -7.51 23.09
CA GLU A 229 -18.45 -6.93 23.94
C GLU A 229 -17.99 -6.62 25.37
N HIS A 230 -17.05 -7.41 25.89
CA HIS A 230 -16.52 -7.25 27.24
C HIS A 230 -15.29 -6.32 27.29
N ASN A 231 -15.01 -5.58 26.21
CA ASN A 231 -13.87 -4.66 26.10
C ASN A 231 -12.51 -5.32 26.41
N LEU A 232 -12.35 -6.59 26.04
CA LEU A 232 -11.10 -7.34 26.20
C LEU A 232 -10.16 -7.20 24.99
N LEU A 233 -10.67 -6.64 23.90
CA LEU A 233 -9.94 -6.22 22.71
C LEU A 233 -9.80 -4.69 22.70
N SER A 234 -8.78 -4.18 22.01
CA SER A 234 -8.75 -2.75 21.68
C SER A 234 -9.98 -2.38 20.84
N GLN A 235 -10.40 -1.12 20.86
CA GLN A 235 -11.55 -0.68 20.08
C GLN A 235 -11.37 -0.98 18.59
N GLN A 236 -10.18 -0.73 18.03
CA GLN A 236 -9.91 -1.05 16.62
C GLN A 236 -10.11 -2.55 16.33
N SER A 237 -9.58 -3.42 17.19
CA SER A 237 -9.65 -4.87 16.98
C SER A 237 -11.04 -5.45 17.25
N ALA A 238 -11.78 -4.89 18.20
CA ALA A 238 -13.18 -5.26 18.49
C ALA A 238 -14.13 -4.90 17.32
N LEU A 239 -13.78 -3.90 16.53
CA LEU A 239 -14.58 -3.41 15.41
C LEU A 239 -14.14 -3.93 14.05
N TYR A 240 -12.99 -4.61 13.99
CA TYR A 240 -12.39 -5.07 12.76
C TYR A 240 -13.25 -6.11 12.02
N VAL A 241 -13.64 -7.20 12.69
CA VAL A 241 -14.51 -8.23 12.11
C VAL A 241 -15.92 -7.69 11.81
N PRO A 242 -16.59 -6.93 12.71
CA PRO A 242 -17.89 -6.34 12.41
C PRO A 242 -17.88 -5.45 11.16
N LYS A 243 -16.84 -4.62 10.98
CA LYS A 243 -16.72 -3.76 9.80
C LYS A 243 -16.57 -4.58 8.52
N LEU A 244 -15.74 -5.63 8.54
CA LEU A 244 -15.57 -6.53 7.41
C LEU A 244 -16.88 -7.22 7.03
N LEU A 245 -17.59 -7.80 8.00
CA LEU A 245 -18.84 -8.52 7.74
C LEU A 245 -19.93 -7.58 7.20
N ALA A 246 -20.05 -6.36 7.74
CA ALA A 246 -21.00 -5.38 7.24
C ALA A 246 -20.72 -4.96 5.79
N ILE A 247 -19.44 -4.73 5.43
CA ILE A 247 -19.06 -4.42 4.05
C ILE A 247 -19.38 -5.62 3.13
N ALA A 248 -18.97 -6.82 3.53
CA ALA A 248 -19.19 -8.02 2.73
C ALA A 248 -20.68 -8.27 2.47
N ASP A 249 -21.52 -8.09 3.50
CA ASP A 249 -22.97 -8.22 3.39
C ASP A 249 -23.57 -7.18 2.44
N LEU A 250 -23.23 -5.90 2.60
CA LEU A 250 -23.72 -4.85 1.72
C LEU A 250 -23.33 -5.05 0.26
N VAL A 251 -22.15 -5.63 0.00
CA VAL A 251 -21.67 -5.87 -1.37
C VAL A 251 -22.27 -7.15 -1.97
N GLU A 252 -22.26 -8.26 -1.23
CA GLU A 252 -22.80 -9.56 -1.69
C GLU A 252 -24.33 -9.54 -1.79
N ASN A 253 -24.99 -8.69 -1.00
CA ASN A 253 -26.45 -8.51 -0.97
C ASN A 253 -26.89 -7.13 -1.46
N ALA A 254 -26.08 -6.44 -2.27
CA ALA A 254 -26.37 -5.10 -2.77
C ALA A 254 -27.76 -5.00 -3.43
N GLU A 255 -28.14 -6.01 -4.23
CA GLU A 255 -29.46 -6.05 -4.86
C GLU A 255 -30.60 -6.18 -3.86
N TYR A 256 -30.44 -7.03 -2.84
CA TYR A 256 -31.40 -7.19 -1.75
C TYR A 256 -31.63 -5.85 -1.05
N TYR A 257 -30.56 -5.09 -0.81
CA TYR A 257 -30.59 -3.75 -0.23
C TYR A 257 -30.89 -2.62 -1.23
N GLY A 258 -31.25 -2.92 -2.49
CA GLY A 258 -31.53 -1.89 -3.49
C GLY A 258 -30.36 -0.93 -3.80
N LEU A 259 -29.12 -1.35 -3.54
CA LEU A 259 -27.90 -0.56 -3.74
C LEU A 259 -27.39 -0.73 -5.17
N ASP A 260 -28.12 -0.18 -6.15
CA ASP A 260 -27.83 -0.37 -7.57
C ASP A 260 -26.43 0.15 -7.98
N ASP A 261 -25.90 1.17 -7.31
CA ASP A 261 -24.55 1.69 -7.51
C ASP A 261 -23.47 0.72 -7.00
N VAL A 262 -23.68 0.15 -5.82
CA VAL A 262 -22.82 -0.91 -5.25
C VAL A 262 -22.87 -2.17 -6.13
N THR A 263 -24.05 -2.58 -6.60
CA THR A 263 -24.22 -3.69 -7.55
C THR A 263 -23.38 -3.46 -8.80
N LYS A 264 -23.56 -2.30 -9.47
CA LYS A 264 -22.78 -1.95 -10.68
C LYS A 264 -21.27 -1.97 -10.44
N ALA A 265 -20.81 -1.39 -9.32
CA ALA A 265 -19.39 -1.37 -8.98
C ALA A 265 -18.85 -2.77 -8.65
N ASN A 266 -19.65 -3.62 -7.99
CA ASN A 266 -19.28 -5.00 -7.70
C ASN A 266 -19.13 -5.83 -8.98
N HIS A 267 -20.00 -5.63 -9.98
CA HIS A 267 -19.94 -6.34 -11.26
C HIS A 267 -18.83 -5.87 -12.21
N LEU A 268 -18.05 -4.85 -11.87
CA LEU A 268 -16.91 -4.41 -12.71
C LEU A 268 -15.86 -5.50 -12.93
N ILE A 269 -15.81 -6.50 -12.05
CA ILE A 269 -14.88 -7.62 -12.17
C ILE A 269 -15.46 -8.83 -12.90
N ASP A 270 -16.75 -8.81 -13.25
CA ASP A 270 -17.38 -9.94 -13.90
C ASP A 270 -16.85 -10.09 -15.33
N GLY A 271 -16.36 -11.28 -15.65
CA GLY A 271 -15.70 -11.54 -16.93
C GLY A 271 -14.35 -10.85 -17.11
N THR A 272 -13.81 -10.19 -16.07
CA THR A 272 -12.45 -9.64 -16.12
C THR A 272 -11.42 -10.76 -16.10
N ALA A 273 -10.48 -10.72 -17.03
CA ALA A 273 -9.35 -11.62 -17.02
C ALA A 273 -8.45 -11.29 -15.83
N ILE A 274 -7.99 -12.34 -15.14
CA ILE A 274 -7.00 -12.18 -14.07
C ILE A 274 -5.69 -11.72 -14.72
N GLU A 275 -5.13 -10.63 -14.23
CA GLU A 275 -3.87 -10.12 -14.76
C GLU A 275 -2.76 -11.16 -14.58
N SER A 276 -2.26 -11.66 -15.71
CA SER A 276 -1.17 -12.61 -15.79
C SER A 276 0.14 -11.91 -16.14
N PHE A 277 1.22 -12.33 -15.50
CA PHE A 277 2.57 -11.84 -15.73
C PHE A 277 3.56 -12.99 -15.60
N ASP A 278 4.71 -12.84 -16.26
CA ASP A 278 5.84 -13.72 -16.09
C ASP A 278 6.92 -13.04 -15.25
N TYR A 279 7.74 -13.87 -14.60
CA TYR A 279 8.93 -13.41 -13.90
C TYR A 279 10.18 -13.53 -14.78
N VAL A 280 10.96 -12.46 -14.82
CA VAL A 280 12.30 -12.43 -15.40
C VAL A 280 13.30 -12.20 -14.28
N THR A 281 14.31 -13.07 -14.20
CA THR A 281 15.40 -12.88 -13.25
C THR A 281 16.41 -11.91 -13.83
N VAL A 282 16.46 -10.70 -13.28
CA VAL A 282 17.47 -9.71 -13.67
C VAL A 282 18.59 -9.66 -12.63
N ALA A 283 19.82 -9.43 -13.09
CA ALA A 283 20.98 -9.20 -12.24
C ALA A 283 21.60 -7.85 -12.62
N GLY A 284 21.35 -6.84 -11.79
CA GLY A 284 21.78 -5.48 -12.09
C GLY A 284 20.68 -4.46 -11.89
N MET A 285 21.10 -3.20 -11.88
CA MET A 285 20.23 -2.07 -11.65
C MET A 285 19.75 -1.52 -12.99
N PHE A 286 18.51 -1.84 -13.34
CA PHE A 286 17.83 -1.33 -14.53
C PHE A 286 16.74 -0.36 -14.08
N SER A 287 16.76 0.87 -14.60
CA SER A 287 15.65 1.79 -14.39
C SER A 287 14.41 1.28 -15.12
N ILE A 288 13.22 1.64 -14.64
CA ILE A 288 11.97 1.31 -15.31
C ILE A 288 11.95 1.84 -16.76
N ASN A 289 12.57 3.00 -17.01
CA ASN A 289 12.72 3.56 -18.36
C ASN A 289 13.60 2.67 -19.25
N GLN A 290 14.72 2.16 -18.71
CA GLN A 290 15.59 1.26 -19.46
C GLN A 290 14.92 -0.07 -19.75
N ILE A 291 14.20 -0.64 -18.78
CA ILE A 291 13.41 -1.85 -18.99
C ILE A 291 12.41 -1.60 -20.12
N ALA A 292 11.65 -0.50 -20.08
CA ALA A 292 10.71 -0.14 -21.12
C ALA A 292 11.39 0.00 -22.50
N ASN A 293 12.50 0.72 -22.58
CA ASN A 293 13.21 0.96 -23.83
C ASN A 293 13.83 -0.32 -24.43
N LEU A 294 14.40 -1.19 -23.59
CA LEU A 294 15.07 -2.41 -24.04
C LEU A 294 14.08 -3.51 -24.42
N THR A 295 12.95 -3.60 -23.72
CA THR A 295 11.93 -4.64 -23.94
C THR A 295 10.79 -4.22 -24.86
N GLY A 296 10.66 -2.91 -25.13
CA GLY A 296 9.52 -2.35 -25.86
C GLY A 296 8.20 -2.35 -25.08
N ILE A 297 8.20 -2.72 -23.79
CA ILE A 297 7.02 -2.70 -22.92
C ILE A 297 6.79 -1.27 -22.43
N ASP A 298 5.54 -0.83 -22.35
CA ASP A 298 5.21 0.50 -21.87
C ASP A 298 5.64 0.71 -20.41
N LYS A 299 6.20 1.90 -20.13
CA LYS A 299 6.74 2.27 -18.82
C LYS A 299 5.68 2.13 -17.72
N GLU A 300 4.45 2.51 -18.02
CA GLU A 300 3.30 2.45 -17.12
C GLU A 300 3.02 1.01 -16.69
N THR A 301 3.03 0.04 -17.63
CA THR A 301 2.86 -1.39 -17.33
C THR A 301 4.02 -1.95 -16.54
N VAL A 302 5.27 -1.62 -16.87
CA VAL A 302 6.43 -2.06 -16.07
C VAL A 302 6.32 -1.52 -14.63
N THR A 303 5.94 -0.25 -14.47
CA THR A 303 5.73 0.37 -13.15
C THR A 303 4.61 -0.32 -12.38
N ARG A 304 3.47 -0.54 -13.04
CA ARG A 304 2.25 -1.10 -12.45
C ARG A 304 2.41 -2.56 -12.04
N LEU A 305 3.18 -3.35 -12.79
CA LEU A 305 3.52 -4.73 -12.45
C LEU A 305 4.65 -4.84 -11.41
N ASN A 306 5.39 -3.77 -11.14
CA ASN A 306 6.49 -3.76 -10.17
C ASN A 306 6.37 -2.62 -9.13
N PRO A 307 5.22 -2.46 -8.46
CA PRO A 307 5.01 -1.33 -7.55
C PRO A 307 5.87 -1.41 -6.28
N ALA A 308 6.46 -2.57 -5.98
CA ALA A 308 7.46 -2.72 -4.91
C ALA A 308 8.72 -1.88 -5.18
N LEU A 309 9.08 -1.65 -6.44
CA LEU A 309 10.26 -0.86 -6.85
C LEU A 309 9.97 0.63 -6.67
N PHE A 310 9.82 1.10 -5.43
CA PHE A 310 9.51 2.49 -5.10
C PHE A 310 10.62 3.48 -5.53
N ARG A 311 11.76 2.95 -5.98
CA ARG A 311 12.90 3.66 -6.54
C ARG A 311 12.96 3.67 -8.06
N ASN A 312 11.94 3.14 -8.73
CA ASN A 312 11.87 3.06 -10.19
C ASN A 312 13.08 2.36 -10.83
N CYS A 313 13.70 1.42 -10.12
CA CYS A 313 14.78 0.59 -10.65
C CYS A 313 14.91 -0.73 -9.89
N THR A 314 15.49 -1.73 -10.54
CA THR A 314 15.81 -3.03 -9.91
C THR A 314 17.06 -2.92 -9.02
N PRO A 315 17.22 -3.78 -8.01
CA PRO A 315 18.39 -3.76 -7.12
C PRO A 315 19.74 -3.91 -7.83
N ALA A 316 20.74 -3.13 -7.40
CA ALA A 316 22.10 -3.31 -7.88
C ALA A 316 22.72 -4.63 -7.38
N GLY A 317 23.31 -5.41 -8.29
CA GLY A 317 24.13 -6.59 -7.98
C GLY A 317 23.39 -7.80 -7.39
N ALA A 318 22.13 -7.67 -6.98
CA ALA A 318 21.28 -8.77 -6.54
C ALA A 318 20.42 -9.30 -7.68
N LYS A 319 20.10 -10.60 -7.62
CA LYS A 319 19.06 -11.18 -8.48
C LYS A 319 17.71 -10.65 -8.01
N TYR A 320 16.91 -10.15 -8.94
CA TYR A 320 15.56 -9.67 -8.69
C TYR A 320 14.57 -10.32 -9.65
N GLN A 321 13.40 -10.68 -9.13
CA GLN A 321 12.29 -11.23 -9.91
C GLN A 321 11.43 -10.07 -10.42
N LEU A 322 11.74 -9.60 -11.62
CA LEU A 322 11.01 -8.55 -12.31
C LEU A 322 9.76 -9.14 -12.97
N ARG A 323 8.60 -8.49 -12.81
CA ARG A 323 7.38 -8.90 -13.50
C ARG A 323 7.16 -8.13 -14.77
N LEU A 324 6.83 -8.85 -15.83
CA LEU A 324 6.49 -8.30 -17.14
C LEU A 324 5.22 -9.00 -17.66
N PRO A 325 4.52 -8.43 -18.66
CA PRO A 325 3.33 -9.06 -19.23
C PRO A 325 3.59 -10.51 -19.64
N ALA A 326 2.59 -11.38 -19.48
CA ALA A 326 2.71 -12.79 -19.84
C ALA A 326 3.17 -12.95 -21.32
N GLY A 327 4.08 -13.89 -21.56
CA GLY A 327 4.72 -14.15 -22.83
C GLY A 327 5.93 -13.26 -23.15
N LYS A 328 6.29 -12.30 -22.28
CA LYS A 328 7.43 -11.39 -22.52
C LYS A 328 8.72 -11.78 -21.82
N ALA A 329 8.73 -12.84 -21.00
CA ALA A 329 9.89 -13.15 -20.18
C ALA A 329 11.16 -13.47 -20.97
N GLU A 330 11.08 -14.35 -21.97
CA GLU A 330 12.25 -14.79 -22.76
C GLU A 330 12.86 -13.63 -23.57
N GLU A 331 12.01 -12.85 -24.26
CA GLU A 331 12.40 -11.66 -25.01
C GLU A 331 13.08 -10.62 -24.11
N ALA A 332 12.51 -10.38 -22.93
CA ALA A 332 13.06 -9.42 -21.98
C ALA A 332 14.35 -9.90 -21.31
N GLU A 333 14.47 -11.20 -21.01
CA GLU A 333 15.70 -11.76 -20.46
C GLU A 333 16.87 -11.55 -21.41
N GLU A 334 16.70 -11.85 -22.71
CA GLU A 334 17.75 -11.65 -23.71
C GLU A 334 18.06 -10.15 -23.89
N ALA A 335 17.04 -9.29 -23.96
CA ALA A 335 17.22 -7.85 -24.10
C ALA A 335 17.98 -7.21 -22.92
N LEU A 336 17.77 -7.71 -21.69
CA LEU A 336 18.37 -7.18 -20.47
C LEU A 336 19.76 -7.77 -20.19
N LYS A 337 20.04 -8.98 -20.68
CA LYS A 337 21.31 -9.69 -20.48
C LYS A 337 22.50 -8.95 -21.12
N ASP A 338 22.32 -8.45 -22.33
CA ASP A 338 23.39 -7.82 -23.11
C ASP A 338 23.56 -6.32 -22.82
N ALA A 339 22.60 -5.70 -22.13
CA ALA A 339 22.65 -4.29 -21.78
C ALA A 339 23.74 -3.95 -20.74
N GLY A 340 24.32 -4.97 -20.07
CA GLY A 340 25.17 -4.78 -18.90
C GLY A 340 24.40 -4.19 -17.73
N VAL A 341 25.07 -3.90 -16.60
CA VAL A 341 24.46 -3.08 -15.52
C VAL A 341 24.38 -1.65 -16.05
N ALA A 342 23.41 -1.39 -16.93
CA ALA A 342 23.15 -0.10 -17.53
C ALA A 342 22.57 0.77 -16.42
N THR A 343 23.41 1.38 -15.61
CA THR A 343 22.96 2.20 -14.50
C THR A 343 22.61 3.60 -15.01
N ASP A 344 21.36 4.03 -14.84
CA ASP A 344 21.12 5.45 -14.57
C ASP A 344 21.70 5.87 -13.19
N ALA A 345 22.13 4.91 -12.36
CA ALA A 345 22.94 5.22 -11.18
C ALA A 345 24.30 5.76 -11.58
N LEU A 346 24.66 6.83 -10.90
CA LEU A 346 25.98 7.40 -11.01
C LEU A 346 26.92 6.61 -10.12
N ILE A 347 27.93 5.98 -10.72
CA ILE A 347 29.10 5.51 -9.97
C ILE A 347 29.94 6.75 -9.64
N TYR A 348 29.80 7.22 -8.41
CA TYR A 348 30.54 8.36 -7.88
C TYR A 348 31.88 7.90 -7.31
N THR A 349 32.96 8.56 -7.70
CA THR A 349 34.27 8.33 -7.09
C THR A 349 34.49 9.36 -6.00
N VAL A 350 34.64 8.90 -4.76
CA VAL A 350 34.84 9.73 -3.58
C VAL A 350 36.10 10.58 -3.76
N SER A 351 35.93 11.88 -3.63
CA SER A 351 36.97 12.90 -3.69
C SER A 351 37.29 13.42 -2.29
N GLN A 352 38.40 14.15 -2.17
CA GLN A 352 38.79 14.75 -0.90
C GLN A 352 37.71 15.69 -0.38
N GLY A 353 37.29 15.51 0.88
CA GLY A 353 36.27 16.32 1.54
C GLY A 353 34.85 15.80 1.37
N ASP A 354 34.64 14.73 0.60
CA ASP A 354 33.32 14.11 0.47
C ASP A 354 32.87 13.42 1.76
N THR A 355 31.57 13.52 2.02
CA THR A 355 30.88 12.81 3.09
C THR A 355 29.65 12.14 2.50
N LEU A 356 29.15 11.08 3.15
CA LEU A 356 27.88 10.46 2.76
C LEU A 356 26.76 11.50 2.67
N TRP A 357 26.70 12.43 3.63
CA TRP A 357 25.73 13.53 3.63
C TRP A 357 25.91 14.51 2.47
N GLY A 358 27.15 14.86 2.14
CA GLY A 358 27.45 15.76 1.02
C GLY A 358 27.05 15.14 -0.33
N ILE A 359 27.38 13.86 -0.52
CA ILE A 359 26.98 13.10 -1.71
C ILE A 359 25.44 12.99 -1.76
N SER A 360 24.79 12.70 -0.63
CA SER A 360 23.33 12.55 -0.58
C SER A 360 22.62 13.83 -0.99
N ARG A 361 23.04 14.99 -0.43
CA ARG A 361 22.54 16.32 -0.79
C ARG A 361 22.75 16.66 -2.25
N LYS A 362 23.94 16.36 -2.79
CA LYS A 362 24.31 16.67 -4.18
C LYS A 362 23.44 15.96 -5.20
N TYR A 363 23.02 14.73 -4.90
CA TYR A 363 22.30 13.88 -5.84
C TYR A 363 20.83 13.61 -5.47
N GLY A 364 20.31 14.27 -4.42
CA GLY A 364 18.90 14.16 -4.04
C GLY A 364 18.50 12.80 -3.46
N VAL A 365 19.43 12.08 -2.83
CA VAL A 365 19.20 10.78 -2.18
C VAL A 365 19.38 10.88 -0.67
N THR A 366 18.87 9.91 0.10
CA THR A 366 19.12 9.90 1.55
C THR A 366 20.46 9.25 1.89
N VAL A 367 21.04 9.61 3.04
CA VAL A 367 22.25 8.95 3.55
C VAL A 367 21.99 7.47 3.80
N ALA A 368 20.81 7.12 4.31
CA ALA A 368 20.40 5.73 4.53
C ALA A 368 20.43 4.93 3.23
N ASP A 369 19.92 5.50 2.13
CA ASP A 369 19.95 4.86 0.81
C ASP A 369 21.37 4.64 0.32
N LEU A 370 22.23 5.65 0.41
CA LEU A 370 23.64 5.52 0.02
C LEU A 370 24.33 4.44 0.85
N CYS A 371 24.07 4.40 2.16
CA CYS A 371 24.62 3.40 3.06
C CYS A 371 24.17 2.00 2.69
N GLU A 372 22.86 1.81 2.53
CA GLU A 372 22.27 0.51 2.27
C GLU A 372 22.65 -0.04 0.90
N VAL A 373 22.60 0.80 -0.15
CA VAL A 373 23.00 0.43 -1.52
C VAL A 373 24.47 0.04 -1.61
N ASN A 374 25.34 0.69 -0.84
CA ASN A 374 26.79 0.45 -0.89
C ASN A 374 27.31 -0.44 0.22
N ASN A 375 26.42 -0.98 1.08
CA ASN A 375 26.80 -1.72 2.29
C ASN A 375 27.80 -0.95 3.17
N ILE A 376 27.59 0.35 3.33
CA ILE A 376 28.36 1.27 4.19
C ILE A 376 27.53 1.52 5.45
N LYS A 377 28.18 1.63 6.62
CA LYS A 377 27.48 2.04 7.86
C LYS A 377 27.17 3.54 7.81
N GLU A 378 26.10 3.99 8.48
CA GLU A 378 25.76 5.44 8.54
C GLU A 378 26.90 6.32 9.08
N ASN A 379 27.69 5.79 10.00
CA ASN A 379 28.90 6.43 10.54
C ASN A 379 30.19 6.00 9.83
N GLY A 380 30.07 5.34 8.68
CA GLY A 380 31.18 4.87 7.86
C GLY A 380 31.96 6.04 7.29
N ILE A 381 33.28 5.93 7.31
CA ILE A 381 34.18 6.91 6.70
C ILE A 381 34.40 6.51 5.24
N LEU A 382 34.17 7.45 4.33
CA LEU A 382 34.47 7.26 2.92
C LEU A 382 35.97 7.39 2.68
N SER A 383 36.53 6.49 1.87
CA SER A 383 37.93 6.57 1.45
C SER A 383 38.05 7.32 0.13
N ILE A 384 39.04 8.21 0.00
CA ILE A 384 39.32 8.88 -1.28
C ILE A 384 39.59 7.81 -2.36
N GLY A 385 38.93 7.93 -3.51
CA GLY A 385 38.99 6.96 -4.60
C GLY A 385 37.98 5.80 -4.48
N GLN A 386 37.25 5.70 -3.37
CA GLN A 386 36.18 4.70 -3.21
C GLN A 386 35.07 4.94 -4.24
N LYS A 387 34.58 3.87 -4.87
CA LYS A 387 33.40 3.94 -5.73
C LYS A 387 32.14 3.76 -4.90
N VAL A 388 31.20 4.71 -5.03
CA VAL A 388 29.90 4.73 -4.38
C VAL A 388 28.83 4.76 -5.47
N ILE A 389 27.95 3.79 -5.47
CA ILE A 389 26.73 3.76 -6.28
C ILE A 389 25.78 4.81 -5.71
N VAL A 390 25.53 5.86 -6.47
CA VAL A 390 24.53 6.86 -6.17
C VAL A 390 23.30 6.52 -7.00
N PRO A 391 22.23 5.99 -6.38
CA PRO A 391 21.07 5.60 -7.13
C PRO A 391 20.30 6.87 -7.56
N ILE A 392 20.41 7.24 -8.83
CA ILE A 392 19.70 8.42 -9.35
C ILE A 392 18.27 7.97 -9.66
N PHE A 393 17.36 8.29 -8.75
CA PHE A 393 15.93 8.12 -8.94
C PHE A 393 15.40 9.32 -9.73
N LYS A 394 15.55 9.31 -11.06
CA LYS A 394 14.93 10.32 -11.94
C LYS A 394 13.55 9.89 -12.40
#